data_AF-A0AAX1XFS6-F1
#
_entry.id   AF-A0AAX1XFS6-F1
#
_cell.length_a   1.000
_cell.length_b   1.000
_cell.length_c   1.000
_cell.angle_alpha   90.00
_cell.angle_beta   90.00
_cell.angle_gamma   90.00
#
_symmetry.space_group_name_H-M   'P 1'
#
loop_
_entity.id
_entity.type
_entity.pdbx_description
1 polymer ?
#
loop_
_entity_poly.entity_id
_entity_poly.type
_entity_poly.pdbx_seq_one_letter_code
_entity_poly.pdbx_strand_id
1 'polypeptide(L)'
;MSERANSFDTGIAAEYFVLSQLYRRGFEAYLSQGNKKSIDIRVITNTGKSISIDVKAVRGYSSLVVNNVVEAENHFVVCVVYNNKFSDISTFPDVFVIPSHKIPELRKEWKAEKRLMKGDLTSYKNRWDDIC
;
A
#
# COMPACT_ATOMS: atom_id res chain seq x y z
N MET A 1 14.34 -17.24 21.18
CA MET A 1 14.33 -15.84 20.71
C MET A 1 13.56 -15.84 19.39
N SER A 2 12.44 -15.13 19.27
CA SER A 2 11.73 -15.08 17.98
C SER A 2 12.54 -14.23 17.01
N GLU A 3 12.98 -14.83 15.91
CA GLU A 3 13.59 -14.10 14.80
C GLU A 3 12.65 -12.98 14.36
N ARG A 4 13.16 -11.74 14.20
CA ARG A 4 12.33 -10.64 13.70
C ARG A 4 11.86 -11.00 12.30
N ALA A 5 10.54 -10.98 12.10
CA ALA A 5 9.94 -11.29 10.81
C ALA A 5 10.55 -10.42 9.70
N ASN A 6 10.91 -11.06 8.57
CA ASN A 6 11.51 -10.37 7.43
C ASN A 6 10.53 -9.34 6.82
N SER A 7 10.77 -8.06 7.10
CA SER A 7 9.95 -6.96 6.58
C SER A 7 10.11 -6.78 5.08
N PHE A 8 11.27 -7.16 4.52
CA PHE A 8 11.53 -7.11 3.08
C PHE A 8 10.59 -8.05 2.32
N ASP A 9 10.52 -9.33 2.71
CA ASP A 9 9.62 -10.31 2.07
C ASP A 9 8.15 -9.91 2.18
N THR A 10 7.79 -9.22 3.27
CA THR A 10 6.42 -8.71 3.47
C THR A 10 6.07 -7.60 2.48
N GLY A 11 7.02 -6.69 2.23
CA GLY A 11 6.87 -5.62 1.23
C GLY A 11 6.73 -6.21 -0.17
N ILE A 12 7.66 -7.06 -0.57
CA ILE A 12 7.63 -7.73 -1.89
C ILE A 12 6.31 -8.49 -2.09
N ALA A 13 5.89 -9.31 -1.13
CA ALA A 13 4.63 -10.04 -1.23
C ALA A 13 3.41 -9.10 -1.41
N ALA A 14 3.39 -7.98 -0.69
CA ALA A 14 2.32 -6.99 -0.82
C ALA A 14 2.34 -6.26 -2.18
N GLU A 15 3.51 -5.92 -2.71
CA GLU A 15 3.64 -5.31 -4.04
C GLU A 15 3.09 -6.23 -5.13
N TYR A 16 3.50 -7.50 -5.13
CA TYR A 16 2.97 -8.48 -6.09
C TYR A 16 1.47 -8.76 -5.88
N PHE A 17 1.00 -8.74 -4.64
CA PHE A 17 -0.43 -8.83 -4.36
C PHE A 17 -1.19 -7.66 -5.01
N VAL A 18 -0.78 -6.42 -4.76
CA VAL A 18 -1.40 -5.22 -5.33
C VAL A 18 -1.34 -5.25 -6.86
N LEU A 19 -0.20 -5.61 -7.43
CA LEU A 19 -0.04 -5.75 -8.89
C LEU A 19 -1.03 -6.77 -9.48
N SER A 20 -1.23 -7.92 -8.82
CA SER A 20 -2.22 -8.91 -9.25
C SER A 20 -3.64 -8.35 -9.23
N GLN A 21 -3.99 -7.52 -8.25
CA GLN A 21 -5.32 -6.92 -8.14
C GLN A 21 -5.59 -5.90 -9.24
N LEU A 22 -4.55 -5.17 -9.68
CA LEU A 22 -4.61 -4.24 -10.79
C LEU A 22 -4.81 -4.98 -12.12
N TYR A 23 -4.01 -6.01 -12.39
CA TYR A 23 -4.16 -6.79 -13.63
C TYR A 23 -5.49 -7.52 -13.72
N ARG A 24 -6.03 -8.05 -12.61
CA ARG A 24 -7.38 -8.66 -12.60
C ARG A 24 -8.50 -7.66 -12.93
N ARG A 25 -8.23 -6.37 -12.82
CA ARG A 25 -9.14 -5.27 -13.19
C ARG A 25 -8.87 -4.72 -14.59
N GLY A 26 -7.89 -5.26 -15.31
CA GLY A 26 -7.54 -4.84 -16.67
C GLY A 26 -6.63 -3.60 -16.74
N PHE A 27 -6.02 -3.19 -15.62
CA PHE A 27 -5.05 -2.08 -15.65
C PHE A 27 -3.73 -2.50 -16.28
N GLU A 28 -3.14 -1.59 -17.05
CA GLU A 28 -1.73 -1.65 -17.45
C GLU A 28 -0.87 -1.15 -16.29
N ALA A 29 -0.17 -2.05 -15.59
CA ALA A 29 0.62 -1.71 -14.41
C ALA A 29 2.02 -2.34 -14.43
N TYR A 30 2.99 -1.70 -13.79
CA TYR A 30 4.39 -2.12 -13.76
C TYR A 30 5.01 -1.90 -12.39
N LEU A 31 5.76 -2.88 -11.89
CA LEU A 31 6.64 -2.69 -10.73
C LEU A 31 7.81 -1.78 -11.10
N SER A 32 8.17 -0.87 -10.21
CA SER A 32 9.37 -0.05 -10.36
C SER A 32 10.60 -0.87 -9.93
N GLN A 33 11.72 -0.69 -10.64
CA GLN A 33 13.00 -1.29 -10.27
C GLN A 33 13.99 -0.22 -9.79
N GLY A 34 14.84 -0.57 -8.83
CA GLY A 34 15.98 0.27 -8.43
C GLY A 34 15.73 1.24 -7.26
N ASN A 35 14.83 0.92 -6.31
CA ASN A 35 14.57 1.75 -5.13
C ASN A 35 14.18 3.21 -5.47
N LYS A 36 13.36 3.41 -6.51
CA LYS A 36 12.78 4.74 -6.75
C LYS A 36 11.91 5.09 -5.54
N LYS A 37 12.38 6.04 -4.72
CA LYS A 37 11.72 6.41 -3.45
C LYS A 37 10.23 6.66 -3.68
N SER A 38 9.41 5.94 -2.90
CA SER A 38 7.97 6.14 -2.77
C SER A 38 7.15 5.89 -4.06
N ILE A 39 7.66 5.10 -5.00
CA ILE A 39 6.86 4.63 -6.15
C ILE A 39 7.21 3.16 -6.39
N ASP A 40 6.36 2.25 -5.91
CA ASP A 40 6.57 0.81 -6.06
C ASP A 40 5.87 0.27 -7.31
N ILE A 41 4.69 0.82 -7.64
CA ILE A 41 3.93 0.45 -8.84
C ILE A 41 3.57 1.71 -9.64
N ARG A 42 3.62 1.59 -10.96
CA ARG A 42 3.13 2.60 -11.91
C ARG A 42 1.98 2.00 -12.73
N VAL A 43 0.87 2.70 -12.80
CA VAL A 43 -0.29 2.35 -13.63
C VAL A 43 -0.38 3.35 -14.78
N ILE A 44 -0.64 2.84 -15.98
CA ILE A 44 -0.94 3.63 -17.17
C ILE A 44 -2.44 3.53 -17.40
N THR A 45 -3.14 4.66 -17.37
CA THR A 45 -4.58 4.70 -17.62
C THR A 45 -4.85 4.67 -19.12
N ASN A 46 -6.09 4.38 -19.50
CA ASN A 46 -6.51 4.40 -20.92
C ASN A 46 -6.33 5.76 -21.60
N THR A 47 -6.21 6.86 -20.84
CA THR A 47 -5.92 8.21 -21.34
C THR A 47 -4.43 8.49 -21.52
N GLY A 48 -3.56 7.51 -21.23
CA GLY A 48 -2.11 7.67 -21.24
C GLY A 48 -1.55 8.42 -20.02
N LYS A 49 -2.40 8.80 -19.06
CA LYS A 49 -1.95 9.37 -17.79
C LYS A 49 -1.30 8.28 -16.94
N SER A 50 -0.34 8.69 -16.11
CA SER A 50 0.34 7.77 -15.20
C SER A 50 -0.06 8.02 -13.76
N ILE A 51 -0.55 6.98 -13.11
CA ILE A 51 -0.79 6.92 -11.67
C ILE A 51 0.38 6.19 -11.02
N SER A 52 0.79 6.65 -9.84
CA SER A 52 1.84 6.02 -9.04
C SER A 52 1.29 5.49 -7.73
N ILE A 53 1.83 4.39 -7.24
CA ILE A 53 1.40 3.73 -6.02
C ILE A 53 2.61 3.46 -5.12
N ASP A 54 2.51 3.86 -3.85
CA ASP A 54 3.39 3.45 -2.75
C ASP A 54 2.67 2.36 -1.93
N VAL A 55 3.29 1.18 -1.83
CA VAL A 55 2.74 0.02 -1.11
C VAL A 55 3.31 -0.02 0.29
N LYS A 56 2.42 -0.01 1.29
CA LYS A 56 2.78 -0.19 2.69
C LYS A 56 2.20 -1.48 3.20
N ALA A 57 3.01 -2.29 3.88
CA ALA A 57 2.58 -3.59 4.37
C ALA A 57 2.92 -3.83 5.84
N VAL A 58 2.06 -4.56 6.53
CA VAL A 58 2.33 -5.03 7.89
C VAL A 58 1.76 -6.43 8.12
N ARG A 59 2.54 -7.30 8.76
CA ARG A 59 2.08 -8.65 9.13
C ARG A 59 1.04 -8.62 10.24
N GLY A 60 1.24 -7.74 11.22
CA GLY A 60 0.35 -7.54 12.37
C GLY A 60 -0.89 -6.70 12.06
N TYR A 61 -1.40 -6.00 13.07
CA TYR A 61 -2.77 -5.47 13.03
C TYR A 61 -2.91 -3.94 13.02
N SER A 62 -2.04 -3.18 13.69
CA SER A 62 -2.48 -1.91 14.26
C SER A 62 -2.11 -0.66 13.46
N SER A 63 -0.94 -0.61 12.84
CA SER A 63 -0.50 0.60 12.13
C SER A 63 0.58 0.36 11.07
N LEU A 64 0.64 1.27 10.10
CA LEU A 64 1.64 1.30 9.04
C LEU A 64 2.45 2.59 9.13
N VAL A 65 3.77 2.51 8.95
CA VAL A 65 4.67 3.68 8.96
C VAL A 65 4.65 4.35 7.58
N VAL A 66 4.46 5.68 7.56
CA VAL A 66 4.28 6.50 6.35
C VAL A 66 5.16 7.75 6.33
N ASN A 67 6.38 7.65 6.88
CA ASN A 67 7.29 8.80 7.05
C ASN A 67 7.60 9.56 5.75
N ASN A 68 7.66 8.85 4.61
CA ASN A 68 8.17 9.35 3.33
C ASN A 68 7.11 9.37 2.21
N VAL A 69 5.82 9.38 2.56
CA VAL A 69 4.76 9.45 1.55
C VAL A 69 4.79 10.82 0.87
N VAL A 70 4.72 10.82 -0.47
CA VAL A 70 4.68 12.02 -1.30
C VAL A 70 3.23 12.39 -1.56
N GLU A 71 2.86 13.64 -1.33
CA GLU A 71 1.53 14.15 -1.70
C GLU A 71 1.51 14.54 -3.17
N ALA A 72 0.64 13.92 -3.96
CA ALA A 72 0.47 14.24 -5.38
C ALA A 72 -0.92 13.83 -5.86
N GLU A 73 -1.42 14.51 -6.89
CA GLU A 73 -2.76 14.31 -7.45
C GLU A 73 -2.97 12.88 -7.98
N ASN A 74 -1.97 12.32 -8.67
CA ASN A 74 -2.02 10.97 -9.27
C ASN A 74 -1.12 9.98 -8.48
N HIS A 75 -1.12 10.09 -7.16
CA HIS A 75 -0.38 9.18 -6.29
C HIS A 75 -1.28 8.58 -5.22
N PHE A 76 -1.15 7.27 -5.00
CA PHE A 76 -1.90 6.52 -4.01
C PHE A 76 -0.96 5.80 -3.06
N VAL A 77 -1.40 5.67 -1.81
CA VAL A 77 -0.81 4.74 -0.85
C VAL A 77 -1.75 3.55 -0.70
N VAL A 78 -1.26 2.35 -1.01
CA VAL A 78 -2.01 1.11 -0.83
C VAL A 78 -1.49 0.39 0.41
N CYS A 79 -2.31 0.33 1.45
CA CYS A 79 -1.97 -0.36 2.70
C CYS A 79 -2.46 -1.81 2.65
N VAL A 80 -1.57 -2.76 2.90
CA VAL A 80 -1.84 -4.20 2.93
C VAL A 80 -1.60 -4.74 4.35
N VAL A 81 -2.64 -5.26 4.99
CA VAL A 81 -2.61 -5.71 6.39
C VAL A 81 -2.98 -7.19 6.48
N TYR A 82 -2.01 -8.02 6.87
CA TYR A 82 -2.17 -9.48 6.88
C TYR A 82 -2.82 -10.03 8.14
N ASN A 83 -3.05 -9.22 9.19
CA ASN A 83 -3.77 -9.63 10.39
C ASN A 83 -3.20 -10.91 11.07
N ASN A 84 -1.88 -11.00 11.18
CA ASN A 84 -1.09 -12.16 11.62
C ASN A 84 -1.30 -13.46 10.82
N LYS A 85 -1.88 -13.39 9.62
CA LYS A 85 -2.10 -14.53 8.74
C LYS A 85 -1.16 -14.53 7.53
N PHE A 86 0.00 -13.86 7.62
CA PHE A 86 0.94 -13.73 6.50
C PHE A 86 1.41 -15.08 5.93
N SER A 87 1.65 -16.07 6.79
CA SER A 87 2.08 -17.41 6.36
C SER A 87 0.95 -18.29 5.81
N ASP A 88 -0.30 -17.88 5.98
CA ASP A 88 -1.46 -18.59 5.45
C ASP A 88 -1.82 -18.03 4.06
N ILE A 89 -1.28 -18.68 3.03
CA ILE A 89 -1.47 -18.28 1.63
C ILE A 89 -2.91 -18.41 1.13
N SER A 90 -3.81 -19.04 1.91
CA SER A 90 -5.24 -19.13 1.58
C SER A 90 -6.03 -17.91 2.07
N THR A 91 -5.45 -17.07 2.92
CA THR A 91 -6.07 -15.85 3.44
C THR A 91 -5.67 -14.63 2.63
N PHE A 92 -6.66 -13.81 2.25
CA PHE A 92 -6.43 -12.49 1.67
C PHE A 92 -6.21 -11.41 2.75
N PRO A 93 -5.26 -10.48 2.55
CA PRO A 93 -5.05 -9.37 3.47
C PRO A 93 -6.19 -8.35 3.39
N ASP A 94 -6.36 -7.53 4.43
CA ASP A 94 -7.15 -6.31 4.33
C ASP A 94 -6.38 -5.29 3.48
N VAL A 95 -7.04 -4.69 2.49
CA VAL A 95 -6.44 -3.66 1.65
C VAL A 95 -7.20 -2.35 1.73
N PHE A 96 -6.44 -1.26 1.84
CA PHE A 96 -6.93 0.11 1.86
C PHE A 96 -6.24 0.90 0.76
N VAL A 97 -7.02 1.53 -0.11
CA VAL A 97 -6.54 2.32 -1.24
C VAL A 97 -6.80 3.79 -0.94
N ILE A 98 -5.75 4.58 -0.76
CA ILE A 98 -5.83 5.93 -0.21
C ILE A 98 -5.15 6.91 -1.17
N PRO A 99 -5.85 7.94 -1.68
CA PRO A 99 -5.21 9.04 -2.39
C PRO A 99 -4.16 9.71 -1.50
N SER A 100 -2.95 9.94 -1.99
CA SER A 100 -1.84 10.34 -1.10
C SER A 100 -2.04 11.72 -0.46
N HIS A 101 -2.80 12.61 -1.10
CA HIS A 101 -3.20 13.90 -0.55
C HIS A 101 -4.09 13.79 0.71
N LYS A 102 -4.68 12.62 0.99
CA LYS A 102 -5.44 12.35 2.23
C LYS A 102 -4.59 11.86 3.40
N ILE A 103 -3.35 11.47 3.13
CA ILE A 103 -2.44 10.91 4.15
C ILE A 103 -2.15 11.91 5.28
N PRO A 104 -1.98 13.23 5.06
CA PRO A 104 -1.77 14.18 6.14
C PRO A 104 -2.94 14.27 7.12
N GLU A 105 -4.18 14.14 6.64
CA GLU A 105 -5.40 14.17 7.45
C GLU A 105 -5.55 12.90 8.30
N LEU A 106 -5.03 11.77 7.81
CA LEU A 106 -5.22 10.45 8.43
C LEU A 106 -4.06 10.01 9.34
N ARG A 107 -2.86 10.56 9.13
CA ARG A 107 -1.67 10.14 9.86
C ARG A 107 -1.68 10.68 11.29
N LYS A 108 -1.26 9.83 12.22
CA LYS A 108 -0.97 10.20 13.60
C LYS A 108 0.53 10.22 13.81
N GLU A 109 1.00 11.20 14.57
CA GLU A 109 2.41 11.27 14.96
C GLU A 109 2.61 10.53 16.27
N TRP A 110 3.57 9.61 16.28
CA TRP A 110 3.97 8.87 17.46
C TRP A 110 5.49 8.84 17.54
N LYS A 111 6.05 9.57 18.52
CA LYS A 111 7.49 9.83 18.60
C LYS A 111 8.00 10.44 17.28
N ALA A 112 8.97 9.80 16.61
CA ALA A 112 9.54 10.25 15.34
C ALA A 112 8.87 9.62 14.11
N GLU A 113 7.76 8.89 14.29
CA GLU A 113 7.09 8.18 13.20
C GLU A 113 5.70 8.75 12.91
N LYS A 114 5.41 8.88 11.62
CA LYS A 114 4.07 9.13 11.09
C LYS A 114 3.43 7.79 10.79
N ARG A 115 2.25 7.53 11.37
CA ARG A 115 1.58 6.23 11.28
C ARG A 115 0.14 6.37 10.83
N LEU A 116 -0.31 5.45 9.97
CA LEU A 116 -1.72 5.22 9.69
C LEU A 116 -2.25 4.13 10.60
N MET A 117 -3.36 4.39 11.29
CA MET A 117 -4.00 3.40 12.16
C MET A 117 -5.05 2.64 11.35
N LYS A 118 -5.01 1.31 11.36
CA LYS A 118 -5.93 0.47 10.57
C LYS A 118 -7.41 0.86 10.75
N GLY A 119 -7.84 1.13 11.99
CA GLY A 119 -9.23 1.47 12.30
C GLY A 119 -9.72 2.74 11.60
N ASP A 120 -8.83 3.71 11.42
CA ASP A 120 -9.14 5.00 10.78
C ASP A 120 -9.18 4.89 9.24
N LEU A 121 -8.75 3.76 8.67
CA LEU A 121 -8.73 3.53 7.22
C LEU A 121 -9.99 2.84 6.69
N THR A 122 -10.98 2.54 7.53
CA THR A 122 -12.14 1.72 7.16
C THR A 122 -12.90 2.24 5.93
N SER A 123 -13.01 3.57 5.78
CA SER A 123 -13.64 4.22 4.63
C SER A 123 -12.87 4.08 3.31
N TYR A 124 -11.63 3.57 3.36
CA TYR A 124 -10.74 3.33 2.21
C TYR A 124 -10.60 1.85 1.85
N LYS A 125 -11.33 0.97 2.54
CA LYS A 125 -11.23 -0.48 2.35
C LYS A 125 -11.66 -0.87 0.94
N ASN A 126 -10.79 -1.56 0.22
CA ASN A 126 -11.01 -2.07 -1.13
C ASN A 126 -11.49 -1.03 -2.17
N ARG A 127 -11.14 0.26 -2.00
CA ARG A 127 -11.49 1.33 -2.95
C ARG A 127 -10.61 1.34 -4.20
N TRP A 128 -10.52 0.19 -4.86
CA TRP A 128 -9.74 0.03 -6.09
C TRP A 128 -10.25 0.91 -7.23
N ASP A 129 -11.55 1.20 -7.23
CA ASP A 129 -12.19 2.05 -8.24
C ASP A 129 -11.77 3.53 -8.14
N ASP A 130 -11.08 3.94 -7.06
CA ASP A 130 -10.49 5.27 -6.99
C ASP A 130 -9.25 5.39 -7.91
N ILE A 131 -8.65 4.27 -8.33
CA ILE A 131 -7.54 4.23 -9.28
C ILE A 131 -8.14 4.15 -10.70
N CYS A 132 -8.48 5.28 -11.31
CA CYS A 132 -9.03 5.37 -12.67
C CYS A 132 -8.30 6.41 -13.53
#